data_AF-A0A3D4EUD0-F1
#
_entry.id   AF-A0A3D4EUD0-F1
#
_cell.length_a   1.000
_cell.length_b   1.000
_cell.length_c   1.000
_cell.angle_alpha   90.00
_cell.angle_beta   90.00
_cell.angle_gamma   90.00
#
_symmetry.space_group_name_H-M   'P 1'
#
loop_
_entity.id
_entity.type
_entity.pdbx_description
1 polymer ?
#
loop_
_entity_poly.entity_id
_entity_poly.type
_entity_poly.pdbx_seq_one_letter_code
_entity_poly.pdbx_strand_id
1 'polypeptide(L)'
;MMGGSMMSSSMASTTKETNERISQARPRKAPDGLDSKDRKRWDDQERVSLRHFRDVVRQMARAVELESPAKRGHFLRDFGQSDREVIENSSSHASVPQALYLLNSPLNIAIENSNSVLGGLLNELQTPEEKIDLVYRTMLTRKPTSREVERILADYQTHGEETIGDLVWALLNSRQFIFIQ
;
A
#
# COMPACT_ATOMS: atom_id res chain seq x y z
N MET A 1 -15.51 14.36 -28.71
CA MET A 1 -15.56 15.36 -27.62
C MET A 1 -14.46 15.03 -26.63
N MET A 2 -13.43 15.87 -26.55
CA MET A 2 -12.31 15.73 -25.62
C MET A 2 -12.77 16.23 -24.24
N GLY A 3 -12.96 15.30 -23.29
CA GLY A 3 -13.09 15.63 -21.87
C GLY A 3 -11.71 15.56 -21.22
N GLY A 4 -10.98 16.67 -21.24
CA GLY A 4 -9.71 16.78 -20.52
C GLY A 4 -9.96 16.76 -19.01
N SER A 5 -9.36 15.79 -18.32
CA SER A 5 -9.31 15.71 -16.86
C SER A 5 -8.47 16.87 -16.31
N MET A 6 -9.14 17.94 -15.88
CA MET A 6 -8.52 19.12 -15.23
C MET A 6 -8.54 19.02 -13.69
N MET A 7 -8.15 17.88 -13.10
CA MET A 7 -8.10 17.75 -11.62
C MET A 7 -6.92 16.90 -11.10
N SER A 8 -5.69 17.15 -11.56
CA SER A 8 -4.52 16.36 -11.10
C SER A 8 -3.28 17.19 -10.71
N SER A 9 -3.21 18.49 -11.02
CA SER A 9 -1.94 19.23 -11.00
C SER A 9 -1.43 19.75 -9.64
N SER A 10 -1.99 19.37 -8.47
CA SER A 10 -1.55 19.97 -7.18
C SER A 10 -1.13 19.00 -6.06
N MET A 11 -0.98 17.70 -6.34
CA MET A 11 -0.72 16.67 -5.32
C MET A 11 0.72 16.12 -5.33
N ALA A 12 1.73 16.88 -5.78
CA ALA A 12 3.12 16.42 -5.69
C ALA A 12 3.73 16.84 -4.35
N SER A 13 3.59 16.00 -3.32
CA SER A 13 4.37 16.18 -2.09
C SER A 13 5.69 15.43 -2.21
N THR A 14 6.68 16.08 -2.82
CA THR A 14 7.97 15.46 -3.13
C THR A 14 9.04 15.89 -2.13
N THR A 15 9.18 15.14 -1.04
CA THR A 15 10.31 15.29 -0.12
C THR A 15 11.56 14.61 -0.71
N LYS A 16 12.76 14.99 -0.25
CA LYS A 16 14.01 14.41 -0.78
C LYS A 16 14.05 12.88 -0.63
N GLU A 17 13.62 12.37 0.52
CA GLU A 17 13.57 10.93 0.80
C GLU A 17 12.60 10.19 -0.13
N THR A 18 11.40 10.75 -0.37
CA THR A 18 10.43 10.20 -1.33
C THR A 18 11.01 10.17 -2.75
N ASN A 19 11.69 11.25 -3.17
CA ASN A 19 12.31 11.33 -4.49
C ASN A 19 13.46 10.31 -4.65
N GLU A 20 14.27 10.12 -3.62
CA GLU A 20 15.34 9.12 -3.61
C GLU A 20 14.78 7.70 -3.76
N ARG A 21 13.75 7.33 -3.00
CA ARG A 21 13.07 6.02 -3.14
C ARG A 21 12.51 5.81 -4.54
N ILE A 22 11.83 6.81 -5.10
CA ILE A 22 11.29 6.76 -6.48
C ILE A 22 12.42 6.57 -7.50
N SER A 23 13.56 7.24 -7.30
CA SER A 23 14.71 7.19 -8.20
C SER A 23 15.41 5.82 -8.20
N GLN A 24 15.45 5.17 -7.04
CA GLN A 24 16.08 3.87 -6.84
C GLN A 24 15.17 2.70 -7.22
N ALA A 25 13.85 2.93 -7.30
CA ALA A 25 12.87 1.90 -7.60
C ALA A 25 13.05 1.29 -9.00
N ARG A 26 13.06 -0.05 -9.08
CA ARG A 26 13.29 -0.83 -10.30
C ARG A 26 12.30 -2.00 -10.41
N PRO A 27 11.97 -2.45 -11.64
CA PRO A 27 11.14 -3.65 -11.82
C PRO A 27 11.92 -4.90 -11.40
N ARG A 28 11.22 -5.92 -10.91
CA ARG A 28 11.84 -7.22 -10.64
C ARG A 28 12.26 -7.90 -11.93
N LYS A 29 13.35 -8.66 -11.86
CA LYS A 29 13.76 -9.52 -12.96
C LYS A 29 12.80 -10.69 -13.08
N ALA A 30 12.49 -11.06 -14.32
CA ALA A 30 11.72 -12.26 -14.61
C ALA A 30 12.44 -13.51 -14.06
N PRO A 31 11.70 -14.45 -13.45
CA PRO A 31 12.22 -15.77 -13.08
C PRO A 31 12.93 -16.48 -14.25
N ASP A 32 13.95 -17.26 -13.91
CA ASP A 32 14.68 -18.05 -14.90
C ASP A 32 13.80 -19.20 -15.43
N GLY A 33 13.85 -19.45 -16.75
CA GLY A 33 13.11 -20.56 -17.39
C GLY A 33 11.72 -20.22 -17.95
N LEU A 34 11.29 -18.95 -17.91
CA LEU A 34 10.05 -18.50 -18.56
C LEU A 34 10.14 -18.51 -20.10
N ASP A 35 9.05 -18.88 -20.77
CA ASP A 35 8.91 -18.73 -22.22
C ASP A 35 9.01 -17.26 -22.64
N SER A 36 9.39 -16.99 -23.89
CA SER A 36 9.52 -15.62 -24.40
C SER A 36 8.23 -14.81 -24.29
N LYS A 37 7.05 -15.43 -24.44
CA LYS A 37 5.76 -14.72 -24.29
C LYS A 37 5.47 -14.40 -22.83
N ASP A 38 5.70 -15.35 -21.93
CA ASP A 38 5.43 -15.18 -20.50
C ASP A 38 6.42 -14.21 -19.87
N ARG A 39 7.68 -14.21 -20.32
CA ARG A 39 8.67 -13.21 -19.93
C ARG A 39 8.26 -11.79 -20.34
N LYS A 40 7.74 -11.62 -21.55
CA LYS A 40 7.22 -10.31 -21.99
C LYS A 40 6.03 -9.86 -21.14
N ARG A 41 5.10 -10.77 -20.82
CA ARG A 41 3.96 -10.49 -19.94
C ARG A 41 4.41 -10.07 -18.55
N TRP A 42 5.37 -10.78 -17.98
CA TRP A 42 6.00 -10.44 -16.70
C TRP A 42 6.61 -9.03 -16.73
N ASP A 43 7.43 -8.74 -17.73
CA ASP A 43 8.09 -7.44 -17.86
C ASP A 43 7.07 -6.30 -18.00
N ASP A 44 5.99 -6.52 -18.76
CA ASP A 44 4.92 -5.54 -18.90
C ASP A 44 4.13 -5.33 -17.59
N GLN A 45 3.85 -6.40 -16.84
CA GLN A 45 3.22 -6.32 -15.51
C GLN A 45 4.11 -5.55 -14.52
N GLU A 46 5.40 -5.87 -14.45
CA GLU A 46 6.34 -5.18 -13.56
C GLU A 46 6.51 -3.71 -13.94
N ARG A 47 6.48 -3.36 -15.23
CA ARG A 47 6.49 -1.96 -15.68
C ARG A 47 5.23 -1.20 -15.27
N VAL A 48 4.06 -1.83 -15.32
CA VAL A 48 2.81 -1.23 -14.85
C VAL A 48 2.85 -1.06 -13.33
N SER A 49 3.24 -2.10 -12.60
CA SER A 49 3.39 -2.08 -11.14
C SER A 49 4.34 -0.97 -10.66
N LEU A 50 5.51 -0.84 -11.29
CA LEU A 50 6.47 0.22 -10.98
C LEU A 50 5.92 1.62 -11.27
N ARG A 51 5.16 1.79 -12.37
CA ARG A 51 4.52 3.08 -12.67
C ARG A 51 3.51 3.45 -11.58
N HIS A 52 2.60 2.54 -11.26
CA HIS A 52 1.62 2.77 -10.19
C HIS A 52 2.29 3.06 -8.85
N PHE A 53 3.32 2.29 -8.46
CA PHE A 53 4.09 2.57 -7.25
C PHE A 53 4.66 3.98 -7.24
N ARG A 54 5.30 4.42 -8.33
CA ARG A 54 5.87 5.77 -8.43
C ARG A 54 4.79 6.86 -8.37
N ASP A 55 3.64 6.63 -8.98
CA ASP A 55 2.53 7.59 -9.00
C ASP A 55 1.92 7.76 -7.61
N VAL A 56 1.72 6.66 -6.87
CA VAL A 56 1.23 6.69 -5.48
C VAL A 56 2.26 7.33 -4.57
N VAL A 57 3.50 6.85 -4.59
CA VAL A 57 4.56 7.33 -3.68
C VAL A 57 4.89 8.81 -3.91
N ARG A 58 4.77 9.33 -5.14
CA ARG A 58 4.96 10.77 -5.43
C ARG A 58 3.94 11.67 -4.73
N GLN A 59 2.77 11.14 -4.39
CA GLN A 59 1.74 11.86 -3.64
C GLN A 59 1.91 11.69 -2.13
N MET A 60 2.89 10.91 -1.68
CA MET A 60 3.13 10.60 -0.28
C MET A 60 4.37 11.32 0.26
N ALA A 61 4.20 11.98 1.39
CA ALA A 61 5.28 12.51 2.21
C ALA A 61 4.96 12.24 3.68
N ARG A 62 5.97 12.33 4.54
CA ARG A 62 5.73 12.25 5.98
C ARG A 62 4.81 13.41 6.38
N ALA A 63 3.85 13.13 7.27
CA ALA A 63 2.88 14.13 7.70
C ALA A 63 3.54 15.39 8.30
N VAL A 64 4.70 15.25 8.95
CA VAL A 64 5.51 16.36 9.50
C VAL A 64 6.18 17.23 8.44
N GLU A 65 6.36 16.71 7.22
CA GLU A 65 6.96 17.43 6.10
C GLU A 65 5.91 18.17 5.25
N LEU A 66 4.62 17.97 5.55
CA LEU A 66 3.50 18.59 4.86
C LEU A 66 3.08 19.88 5.55
N GLU A 67 2.56 20.81 4.74
CA GLU A 67 1.87 22.00 5.25
C GLU A 67 0.68 21.56 6.13
N SER A 68 0.58 22.12 7.34
CA SER A 68 -0.48 21.82 8.30
C SER A 68 -1.33 23.08 8.55
N PRO A 69 -2.66 23.02 8.43
CA PRO A 69 -3.47 21.85 8.07
C PRO A 69 -3.38 21.49 6.58
N ALA A 70 -3.55 20.21 6.24
CA ALA A 70 -3.54 19.81 4.84
C ALA A 70 -4.73 20.42 4.08
N LYS A 71 -4.55 20.60 2.76
CA LYS A 71 -5.58 21.15 1.87
C LYS A 71 -6.84 20.27 1.85
N ARG A 72 -7.99 20.84 1.48
CA ARG A 72 -9.24 20.08 1.32
C ARG A 72 -9.06 18.96 0.29
N GLY A 73 -9.59 17.78 0.59
CA GLY A 73 -9.43 16.56 -0.23
C GLY A 73 -8.06 15.89 -0.10
N HIS A 74 -7.20 16.34 0.83
CA HIS A 74 -5.98 15.64 1.17
C HIS A 74 -6.27 14.51 2.17
N PHE A 75 -5.62 13.36 1.99
CA PHE A 75 -5.78 12.17 2.83
C PHE A 75 -5.76 12.49 4.33
N LEU A 76 -4.78 13.25 4.82
CA LEU A 76 -4.70 13.62 6.24
C LEU A 76 -5.97 14.33 6.76
N ARG A 77 -6.57 15.23 5.98
CA ARG A 77 -7.78 15.96 6.39
C ARG A 77 -9.01 15.05 6.35
N ASP A 78 -9.11 14.19 5.33
CA ASP A 78 -10.19 13.22 5.21
C ASP A 78 -10.10 12.11 6.27
N PHE A 79 -8.90 11.84 6.80
CA PHE A 79 -8.61 10.87 7.85
C PHE A 79 -8.44 11.49 9.25
N GLY A 80 -9.00 12.68 9.47
CA GLY A 80 -9.21 13.20 10.83
C GLY A 80 -8.26 14.29 11.31
N GLN A 81 -7.32 14.76 10.46
CA GLN A 81 -6.51 15.94 10.77
C GLN A 81 -7.41 17.18 10.89
N SER A 82 -7.25 17.92 11.99
CA SER A 82 -7.95 19.18 12.19
C SER A 82 -7.60 20.20 11.12
N ASP A 83 -8.61 20.92 10.65
CA ASP A 83 -8.45 22.09 9.79
C ASP A 83 -8.09 23.37 10.52
N ARG A 84 -8.04 23.33 11.86
CA ARG A 84 -7.73 24.44 12.75
C ARG A 84 -8.65 25.66 12.56
N GLU A 85 -9.84 25.47 11.97
CA GLU A 85 -10.86 26.53 11.89
C GLU A 85 -11.61 26.67 13.22
N VAL A 86 -11.75 25.56 13.97
CA VAL A 86 -12.40 25.49 15.29
C VAL A 86 -11.54 24.67 16.27
N ILE A 87 -11.64 24.98 17.57
CA ILE A 87 -10.99 24.24 18.65
C ILE A 87 -11.42 22.77 18.63
N GLU A 88 -10.47 21.84 18.81
CA GLU A 88 -10.69 20.38 18.86
C GLU A 88 -11.38 19.76 17.63
N ASN A 89 -11.27 20.37 16.45
CA ASN A 89 -11.90 19.85 15.22
C ASN A 89 -11.11 18.70 14.54
N SER A 90 -10.44 17.84 15.30
CA SER A 90 -9.86 16.58 14.81
C SER A 90 -10.78 15.41 15.15
N SER A 91 -10.78 14.35 14.35
CA SER A 91 -11.65 13.18 14.60
C SER A 91 -10.88 11.88 14.46
N SER A 92 -11.06 10.97 15.42
CA SER A 92 -10.62 9.57 15.33
C SER A 92 -11.75 8.61 14.93
N HIS A 93 -12.96 9.14 14.67
CA HIS A 93 -14.10 8.31 14.32
C HIS A 93 -13.97 7.75 12.92
N ALA A 94 -14.15 6.43 12.79
CA ALA A 94 -14.25 5.78 11.50
C ALA A 94 -15.48 6.28 10.75
N SER A 95 -15.33 6.51 9.44
CA SER A 95 -16.42 6.92 8.56
C SER A 95 -16.53 6.02 7.33
N VAL A 96 -17.74 5.88 6.78
CA VAL A 96 -17.99 5.11 5.55
C VAL A 96 -17.15 5.62 4.37
N PRO A 97 -17.01 6.94 4.14
CA PRO A 97 -16.13 7.44 3.08
C PRO A 97 -14.66 7.03 3.24
N GLN A 98 -14.12 7.00 4.46
CA GLN A 98 -12.75 6.54 4.70
C GLN A 98 -12.58 5.05 4.37
N ALA A 99 -13.55 4.21 4.76
CA ALA A 99 -13.52 2.79 4.43
C ALA A 99 -13.60 2.56 2.91
N LEU A 100 -14.48 3.29 2.22
CA LEU A 100 -14.58 3.23 0.75
C LEU A 100 -13.32 3.78 0.06
N TYR A 101 -12.69 4.80 0.64
CA TYR A 101 -11.41 5.30 0.15
C TYR A 101 -10.36 4.18 0.19
N LEU A 102 -10.18 3.51 1.33
CA LEU A 102 -9.21 2.41 1.47
C LEU A 102 -9.49 1.23 0.54
N LEU A 103 -10.75 0.80 0.44
CA LEU A 103 -11.16 -0.31 -0.42
C LEU A 103 -10.87 -0.06 -1.91
N ASN A 104 -10.98 1.19 -2.35
CA ASN A 104 -10.74 1.60 -3.75
C ASN A 104 -9.35 2.23 -3.96
N SER A 105 -8.53 2.30 -2.92
CA SER A 105 -7.26 3.01 -2.96
C SER A 105 -6.21 2.21 -3.71
N PRO A 106 -5.31 2.84 -4.49
CA PRO A 106 -4.13 2.17 -5.04
C PRO A 106 -3.06 1.87 -3.99
N LEU A 107 -3.33 2.09 -2.69
CA LEU A 107 -2.39 1.89 -1.59
C LEU A 107 -1.90 0.45 -1.48
N ASN A 108 -2.76 -0.54 -1.70
CA ASN A 108 -2.37 -1.95 -1.63
C ASN A 108 -1.27 -2.27 -2.66
N ILE A 109 -1.41 -1.76 -3.88
CA ILE A 109 -0.40 -1.91 -4.94
C ILE A 109 0.94 -1.31 -4.50
N ALA A 110 0.91 -0.15 -3.83
CA ALA A 110 2.13 0.50 -3.38
C ALA A 110 2.79 -0.23 -2.20
N ILE A 111 2.00 -0.79 -1.27
CA ILE A 111 2.48 -1.52 -0.08
C ILE A 111 3.04 -2.90 -0.45
N GLU A 112 2.47 -3.56 -1.45
CA GLU A 112 2.90 -4.89 -1.90
C GLU A 112 4.04 -4.81 -2.93
N ASN A 113 4.28 -3.64 -3.54
CA ASN A 113 5.35 -3.48 -4.51
C ASN A 113 6.71 -3.84 -3.89
N SER A 114 7.56 -4.55 -4.63
CA SER A 114 8.90 -4.97 -4.19
C SER A 114 9.85 -3.82 -3.85
N ASN A 115 9.56 -2.60 -4.30
CA ASN A 115 10.32 -1.39 -3.97
C ASN A 115 9.81 -0.73 -2.67
N SER A 116 8.72 -1.21 -2.10
CA SER A 116 8.28 -0.82 -0.76
C SER A 116 9.03 -1.60 0.31
N VAL A 117 8.98 -1.13 1.56
CA VAL A 117 9.63 -1.83 2.68
C VAL A 117 9.01 -3.20 2.91
N LEU A 118 7.68 -3.30 2.99
CA LEU A 118 7.01 -4.57 3.23
C LEU A 118 7.15 -5.52 2.02
N GLY A 119 6.86 -5.05 0.81
CA GLY A 119 6.97 -5.86 -0.39
C GLY A 119 8.40 -6.33 -0.68
N GLY A 120 9.41 -5.51 -0.38
CA GLY A 120 10.82 -5.90 -0.46
C GLY A 120 11.16 -7.05 0.49
N LEU A 121 10.79 -6.92 1.77
CA LEU A 121 10.99 -7.96 2.77
C LEU A 121 10.23 -9.25 2.42
N LEU A 122 9.00 -9.15 1.93
CA LEU A 122 8.22 -10.30 1.47
C LEU A 122 8.88 -11.03 0.30
N ASN A 123 9.54 -10.30 -0.59
CA ASN A 123 10.22 -10.89 -1.76
C ASN A 123 11.52 -11.63 -1.40
N GLU A 124 12.12 -11.35 -0.23
CA GLU A 124 13.30 -12.07 0.27
C GLU A 124 12.93 -13.43 0.89
N LEU A 125 11.71 -13.55 1.43
CA LEU A 125 11.22 -14.75 2.10
C LEU A 125 10.77 -15.83 1.11
N GLN A 126 11.07 -17.09 1.44
CA GLN A 126 10.77 -18.24 0.58
C GLN A 126 9.52 -19.00 1.04
N THR A 127 9.25 -19.05 2.34
CA THR A 127 8.14 -19.86 2.88
C THR A 127 6.89 -19.01 3.12
N PRO A 128 5.68 -19.55 2.86
CA PRO A 128 4.45 -18.82 3.14
C PRO A 128 4.28 -18.54 4.64
N GLU A 129 4.75 -19.42 5.52
CA GLU A 129 4.68 -19.24 6.97
C GLU A 129 5.47 -18.01 7.44
N GLU A 130 6.69 -17.82 6.93
CA GLU A 130 7.51 -16.64 7.25
C GLU A 130 6.86 -15.35 6.72
N LYS A 131 6.28 -15.40 5.52
CA LYS A 131 5.55 -14.27 4.94
C LYS A 131 4.35 -13.89 5.81
N ILE A 132 3.58 -14.87 6.28
CA ILE A 132 2.44 -14.63 7.17
C ILE A 132 2.92 -14.02 8.50
N ASP A 133 3.98 -14.55 9.13
CA ASP A 133 4.53 -13.97 10.36
C ASP A 133 4.99 -12.52 10.16
N LEU A 134 5.66 -12.23 9.05
CA LEU A 134 6.09 -10.88 8.70
C LEU A 134 4.90 -9.93 8.53
N VAL A 135 3.88 -10.30 7.78
CA VAL A 135 2.69 -9.45 7.55
C VAL A 135 2.01 -9.12 8.88
N TYR A 136 1.76 -10.13 9.73
CA TYR A 136 1.11 -9.93 11.02
C TYR A 136 1.90 -9.02 11.96
N ARG A 137 3.23 -9.16 12.00
CA ARG A 137 4.07 -8.29 12.83
C ARG A 137 4.11 -6.87 12.31
N THR A 138 4.19 -6.71 10.99
CA THR A 138 4.31 -5.39 10.37
C THR A 138 2.99 -4.62 10.46
N MET A 139 1.85 -5.29 10.32
CA MET A 139 0.54 -4.64 10.30
C MET A 139 -0.17 -4.61 11.64
N LEU A 140 -0.03 -5.65 12.47
CA LEU A 140 -0.76 -5.79 13.73
C LEU A 140 0.17 -5.84 14.96
N THR A 141 1.49 -5.72 14.79
CA THR A 141 2.49 -5.72 15.88
C THR A 141 2.46 -6.96 16.77
N ARG A 142 1.92 -8.08 16.27
CA ARG A 142 1.84 -9.38 16.98
C ARG A 142 2.17 -10.54 16.05
N LYS A 143 2.39 -11.71 16.63
CA LYS A 143 2.45 -12.96 15.83
C LYS A 143 1.04 -13.40 15.40
N PRO A 144 0.91 -14.11 14.27
CA PRO A 144 -0.32 -14.79 13.93
C PRO A 144 -0.59 -15.91 14.94
N THR A 145 -1.85 -16.22 15.15
CA THR A 145 -2.29 -17.39 15.93
C THR A 145 -2.25 -18.64 15.05
N SER A 146 -2.17 -19.84 15.65
CA SER A 146 -2.16 -21.11 14.88
C SER A 146 -3.35 -21.23 13.94
N ARG A 147 -4.55 -20.81 14.39
CA ARG A 147 -5.77 -20.82 13.58
C ARG A 147 -5.71 -19.87 12.38
N GLU A 148 -5.07 -18.70 12.54
CA GLU A 148 -4.88 -17.75 11.45
C GLU A 148 -3.91 -18.31 10.41
N VAL A 149 -2.78 -18.87 10.86
CA VAL A 149 -1.79 -19.51 9.97
C VAL A 149 -2.44 -20.65 9.18
N GLU A 150 -3.11 -21.59 9.85
CA GLU A 150 -3.77 -22.72 9.21
C GLU A 150 -4.77 -22.28 8.14
N ARG A 151 -5.58 -21.26 8.42
CA ARG A 151 -6.56 -20.72 7.46
C ARG A 151 -5.87 -20.14 6.24
N ILE A 152 -4.86 -19.31 6.44
CA ILE A 152 -4.17 -18.62 5.34
C ILE A 152 -3.38 -19.64 4.49
N LEU A 153 -2.76 -20.64 5.12
CA LEU A 153 -2.08 -21.71 4.39
C LEU A 153 -3.04 -22.55 3.54
N ALA A 154 -4.27 -22.79 4.01
CA ALA A 154 -5.29 -23.47 3.21
C ALA A 154 -5.66 -22.66 1.95
N ASP A 155 -5.82 -21.33 2.09
CA ASP A 155 -6.10 -20.44 0.96
C ASP A 155 -4.89 -20.35 0.00
N TYR A 156 -3.67 -20.33 0.56
CA TYR A 156 -2.40 -20.31 -0.19
C TYR A 156 -2.20 -21.57 -1.03
N GLN A 157 -2.64 -22.74 -0.56
CA GLN A 157 -2.59 -23.96 -1.38
C GLN A 157 -3.44 -23.86 -2.65
N THR A 158 -4.48 -23.02 -2.64
CA THR A 158 -5.40 -22.85 -3.77
C THR A 158 -4.98 -21.68 -4.68
N HIS A 159 -4.55 -20.56 -4.12
CA HIS A 159 -4.30 -19.31 -4.87
C HIS A 159 -2.81 -18.88 -4.89
N GLY A 160 -1.94 -19.55 -4.14
CA GLY A 160 -0.51 -19.26 -4.10
C GLY A 160 -0.18 -17.87 -3.55
N GLU A 161 0.81 -17.22 -4.17
CA GLU A 161 1.34 -15.91 -3.73
C GLU A 161 0.28 -14.80 -3.69
N GLU A 162 -0.80 -14.89 -4.48
CA GLU A 162 -1.90 -13.92 -4.44
C GLU A 162 -2.54 -13.82 -3.05
N THR A 163 -2.57 -14.93 -2.29
CA THR A 163 -3.09 -14.95 -0.92
C THR A 163 -2.34 -14.02 0.03
N ILE A 164 -1.04 -13.75 -0.21
CA ILE A 164 -0.26 -12.84 0.64
C ILE A 164 -0.68 -11.37 0.39
N GLY A 165 -0.94 -11.00 -0.86
CA GLY A 165 -1.50 -9.68 -1.19
C GLY A 165 -2.90 -9.51 -0.62
N ASP A 166 -3.75 -10.52 -0.79
CA ASP A 166 -5.09 -10.54 -0.20
C ASP A 166 -5.07 -10.42 1.32
N LEU A 167 -4.09 -11.05 1.99
CA LEU A 167 -3.90 -10.90 3.44
C LEU A 167 -3.58 -9.45 3.81
N VAL A 168 -2.64 -8.80 3.12
CA VAL A 168 -2.29 -7.39 3.35
C VAL A 168 -3.53 -6.50 3.16
N TRP A 169 -4.26 -6.70 2.06
CA TRP A 169 -5.49 -5.95 1.78
C TRP A 169 -6.58 -6.18 2.82
N ALA A 170 -6.80 -7.43 3.22
CA ALA A 170 -7.79 -7.81 4.23
C ALA A 170 -7.46 -7.21 5.60
N LEU A 171 -6.19 -7.24 6.02
CA LEU A 171 -5.76 -6.65 7.28
C LEU A 171 -5.87 -5.12 7.26
N LEU A 172 -5.44 -4.46 6.18
CA LEU A 172 -5.53 -3.00 6.02
C LEU A 172 -6.97 -2.49 6.15
N ASN A 173 -7.93 -3.25 5.62
CA ASN A 173 -9.36 -2.92 5.67
C ASN A 173 -10.06 -3.50 6.92
N SER A 174 -9.33 -4.14 7.84
CA SER A 174 -9.89 -4.73 9.04
C SER A 174 -9.97 -3.74 10.20
N ARG A 175 -10.91 -3.98 11.13
CA ARG A 175 -10.98 -3.23 12.40
C ARG A 175 -9.77 -3.45 13.31
N GLN A 176 -8.99 -4.51 13.12
CA GLN A 176 -7.81 -4.78 13.93
C GLN A 176 -6.63 -3.85 13.58
N PHE A 177 -6.64 -3.25 12.39
CA PHE A 177 -5.63 -2.30 11.96
C PHE A 177 -5.79 -0.92 12.59
N ILE A 178 -6.95 -0.63 13.20
CA ILE A 178 -7.15 0.60 13.96
C ILE A 178 -6.25 0.53 15.19
N PHE A 179 -5.27 1.43 15.23
CA PHE A 179 -4.51 1.69 16.44
C PHE A 179 -5.44 2.34 17.47
N ILE A 180 -6.02 1.52 18.34
CA ILE A 180 -6.75 2.00 19.51
C ILE A 180 -5.69 2.24 20.59
N GLN A 181 -5.35 3.50 20.81
CA GLN A 181 -4.64 3.94 22.01
C GLN A 181 -5.62 4.58 22.98
#